data_AF-A0A0M0K4I4-F1
#
_entry.id   AF-A0A0M0K4I4-F1
#
_cell.length_a   1.000
_cell.length_b   1.000
_cell.length_c   1.000
_cell.angle_alpha   90.00
_cell.angle_beta   90.00
_cell.angle_gamma   90.00
#
_symmetry.space_group_name_H-M   'P 1'
#
loop_
_entity.id
_entity.type
_entity.pdbx_description
1 polymer ?
#
loop_
_entity_poly.entity_id
_entity_poly.type
_entity_poly.pdbx_seq_one_letter_code
_entity_poly.pdbx_strand_id
1 'polypeptide(L)'
;MEALAATAEEVAAATRLQSATRGQQDRKPYAQMRKEAMQRKDAEQKKALEQRKAIDVQREAEAAAAVKLQSIQRGRLARQQIMRAQLVEILHTNQIELIDLFREWDHDRNGGIDKKEMRRGLAALGYGFPKKEVDALFDSINKAGDGFIDFEDLKRALSGESGHAVARGR
;
A
#
# COMPACT_ATOMS: atom_id res chain seq x y z
N MET A 1 32.02 25.27 70.84
CA MET A 1 30.80 24.70 70.24
C MET A 1 31.04 23.21 70.13
N GLU A 2 30.57 22.48 71.14
CA GLU A 2 30.77 21.04 71.35
C GLU A 2 30.05 20.22 70.27
N ALA A 3 30.82 19.44 69.49
CA ALA A 3 30.27 18.39 68.64
C ALA A 3 30.33 17.08 69.44
N LEU A 4 29.14 16.60 69.81
CA LEU A 4 28.87 15.35 70.51
C LEU A 4 29.61 14.18 69.85
N ALA A 5 30.61 13.65 70.56
CA ALA A 5 31.23 12.38 70.24
C ALA A 5 30.22 11.26 70.54
N ALA A 6 29.43 10.88 69.52
CA ALA A 6 28.72 9.60 69.54
C ALA A 6 29.78 8.51 69.74
N THR A 7 29.71 7.85 70.89
CA THR A 7 30.69 6.84 71.32
C THR A 7 30.71 5.71 70.29
N ALA A 8 31.91 5.21 69.99
CA ALA A 8 32.13 4.14 69.01
C ALA A 8 31.31 2.85 69.28
N GLU A 9 30.74 2.72 70.48
CA GLU A 9 29.86 1.64 70.88
C GLU A 9 28.47 1.70 70.22
N GLU A 10 27.93 2.90 69.97
CA GLU A 10 26.61 3.09 69.33
C GLU A 10 26.65 2.78 67.83
N VAL A 11 27.75 3.16 67.14
CA VAL A 11 27.98 2.84 65.72
C VAL A 11 28.24 1.35 65.51
N ALA A 12 28.93 0.70 66.46
CA ALA A 12 29.13 -0.75 66.44
C ALA A 12 27.83 -1.53 66.72
N ALA A 13 26.96 -1.03 67.60
CA ALA A 13 25.65 -1.62 67.87
C ALA A 13 24.70 -1.51 66.65
N ALA A 14 24.66 -0.35 65.99
CA ALA A 14 23.91 -0.16 64.75
C ALA A 14 24.41 -1.08 63.60
N THR A 15 25.73 -1.29 63.52
CA THR A 15 26.35 -2.18 62.53
C THR A 15 26.07 -3.67 62.82
N ARG A 16 25.98 -4.06 64.10
CA ARG A 16 25.60 -5.42 64.52
C ARG A 16 24.11 -5.71 64.30
N LEU A 17 23.23 -4.72 64.46
CA LEU A 17 21.80 -4.85 64.16
C LEU A 17 21.48 -4.85 62.65
N GLN A 18 22.26 -4.11 61.84
CA GLN A 18 22.12 -4.13 60.38
C GLN A 18 22.65 -5.43 59.74
N SER A 19 23.68 -6.06 60.30
CA SER A 19 24.23 -7.31 59.76
C SER A 19 23.41 -8.57 60.12
N ALA A 20 22.71 -8.57 61.26
CA ALA A 20 21.82 -9.66 61.66
C ALA A 20 20.49 -9.69 60.86
N THR A 21 20.00 -8.54 60.39
CA THR A 21 18.73 -8.43 59.65
C THR A 21 18.91 -8.46 58.13
N ARG A 22 20.07 -8.04 57.61
CA ARG A 22 20.41 -8.05 56.17
C ARG A 22 20.62 -9.45 55.60
N GLY A 23 20.85 -10.46 56.45
CA GLY A 23 20.97 -11.87 56.06
C GLY A 23 19.65 -12.66 56.04
N GLN A 24 18.55 -12.10 56.56
CA GLN A 24 17.24 -12.77 56.60
C GLN A 24 16.22 -12.21 55.61
N GLN A 25 16.53 -11.13 54.90
CA GLN A 25 15.61 -10.54 53.92
C GLN A 25 15.81 -11.15 52.53
N ASP A 26 14.77 -11.83 52.07
CA ASP A 26 14.39 -12.01 50.66
C ASP A 26 14.98 -13.16 49.83
N ARG A 27 15.52 -14.23 50.44
CA ARG A 27 15.67 -15.50 49.71
C ARG A 27 14.33 -16.22 49.66
N LYS A 28 13.55 -15.92 48.63
CA LYS A 28 12.32 -16.65 48.32
C LYS A 28 12.59 -18.16 48.34
N PRO A 29 11.74 -18.98 49.00
CA PRO A 29 11.93 -20.42 49.02
C PRO A 29 11.99 -20.98 47.60
N TYR A 30 12.84 -21.98 47.35
CA TYR A 30 13.11 -22.52 46.01
C TYR A 30 11.84 -22.91 45.23
N ALA A 31 10.81 -23.41 45.95
CA ALA A 31 9.49 -23.71 45.40
C ALA A 31 8.76 -22.47 44.84
N GLN A 32 8.94 -21.31 45.46
CA GLN A 32 8.33 -20.04 45.04
C GLN A 32 9.04 -19.44 43.82
N MET A 33 10.37 -19.46 43.80
CA MET A 33 11.15 -19.06 42.61
C MET A 33 10.82 -19.94 41.38
N ARG A 34 10.65 -21.25 41.59
CA ARG A 34 10.25 -22.19 40.52
C ARG A 34 8.83 -21.91 40.02
N LYS A 35 7.89 -21.59 40.92
CA LYS A 35 6.52 -21.19 40.56
C LYS A 35 6.50 -19.88 39.76
N GLU A 36 7.22 -18.86 40.20
CA GLU A 36 7.31 -17.58 39.51
C GLU A 36 8.02 -17.71 38.15
N ALA A 37 9.07 -18.51 38.05
CA ALA A 37 9.74 -18.77 36.77
C ALA A 37 8.83 -19.51 35.78
N MET A 38 8.01 -20.45 36.26
CA MET A 38 7.00 -21.15 35.45
C MET A 38 5.90 -20.19 34.99
N GLN A 39 5.39 -19.34 35.89
CA GLN A 39 4.38 -18.32 35.54
C GLN A 39 4.91 -17.26 34.59
N ARG A 40 6.18 -16.86 34.70
CA ARG A 40 6.83 -15.94 33.77
C ARG A 40 6.96 -16.55 32.37
N LYS A 41 7.38 -17.83 32.29
CA LYS A 41 7.41 -18.55 31.01
C LYS A 41 6.02 -18.71 30.39
N ASP A 42 5.02 -19.02 31.22
CA ASP A 42 3.62 -19.14 30.77
C ASP A 42 3.07 -17.79 30.29
N ALA A 43 3.31 -16.71 31.03
CA ALA A 43 2.91 -15.35 30.65
C ALA A 43 3.63 -14.87 29.38
N GLU A 44 4.92 -15.18 29.22
CA GLU A 44 5.70 -14.87 28.02
C GLU A 44 5.19 -15.65 26.81
N GLN A 45 4.90 -16.96 26.97
CA GLN A 45 4.27 -17.76 25.92
C GLN A 45 2.88 -17.25 25.56
N LYS A 46 2.08 -16.86 26.55
CA LYS A 46 0.73 -16.33 26.34
C LYS A 46 0.79 -14.99 25.61
N LYS A 47 1.71 -14.09 25.99
CA LYS A 47 1.95 -12.81 25.31
C LYS A 47 2.46 -13.01 23.87
N ALA A 48 3.37 -13.95 23.64
CA ALA A 48 3.86 -14.28 22.30
C ALA A 48 2.76 -14.89 21.42
N LEU A 49 1.90 -15.73 21.98
CA LEU A 49 0.75 -16.31 21.29
C LEU A 49 -0.27 -15.22 20.92
N GLU A 50 -0.54 -14.28 21.83
CA GLU A 50 -1.46 -13.17 21.60
C GLU A 50 -0.94 -12.20 20.54
N GLN A 51 0.36 -11.86 20.58
CA GLN A 51 1.01 -11.07 19.53
C GLN A 51 0.97 -11.78 18.17
N ARG A 52 1.22 -13.08 18.13
CA ARG A 52 1.15 -13.87 16.89
C ARG A 52 -0.27 -13.93 16.32
N LYS A 53 -1.29 -14.10 17.17
CA LYS A 53 -2.70 -14.03 16.76
C LYS A 53 -3.06 -12.65 16.19
N ALA A 54 -2.57 -11.56 16.80
CA ALA A 54 -2.80 -10.21 16.29
C ALA A 54 -2.20 -10.00 14.89
N ILE A 55 -1.00 -10.53 14.64
CA ILE A 55 -0.34 -10.45 13.32
C ILE A 55 -1.11 -11.25 12.26
N ASP A 56 -1.61 -12.43 12.61
CA ASP A 56 -2.40 -13.28 11.69
C ASP A 56 -3.70 -12.58 11.27
N VAL A 57 -4.42 -12.00 12.24
CA VAL A 57 -5.65 -11.23 12.00
C VAL A 57 -5.38 -10.00 11.11
N GLN A 58 -4.27 -9.29 11.34
CA GLN A 58 -3.90 -8.16 10.48
C GLN A 58 -3.54 -8.60 9.06
N ARG A 59 -2.77 -9.67 8.89
CA ARG A 59 -2.44 -10.22 7.56
C ARG A 59 -3.67 -10.69 6.80
N GLU A 60 -4.61 -11.33 7.48
CA GLU A 60 -5.85 -11.80 6.86
C GLU A 60 -6.72 -10.62 6.38
N ALA A 61 -6.81 -9.55 7.18
CA ALA A 61 -7.47 -8.32 6.78
C ALA A 61 -6.81 -7.64 5.57
N GLU A 62 -5.48 -7.55 5.53
CA GLU A 62 -4.73 -7.02 4.39
C GLU A 62 -4.91 -7.87 3.12
N ALA A 63 -4.87 -9.21 3.24
CA ALA A 63 -5.08 -10.10 2.11
C ALA A 63 -6.51 -9.98 1.54
N ALA A 64 -7.52 -9.90 2.40
CA ALA A 64 -8.91 -9.70 1.98
C ALA A 64 -9.11 -8.35 1.26
N ALA A 65 -8.47 -7.28 1.75
CA ALA A 65 -8.49 -5.97 1.10
C ALA A 65 -7.81 -6.02 -0.28
N ALA A 66 -6.68 -6.71 -0.41
CA ALA A 66 -5.98 -6.91 -1.68
C ALA A 66 -6.85 -7.64 -2.72
N VAL A 67 -7.57 -8.70 -2.33
CA VAL A 67 -8.49 -9.43 -3.24
C VAL A 67 -9.65 -8.55 -3.71
N LYS A 68 -10.20 -7.73 -2.80
CA LYS A 68 -11.26 -6.75 -3.14
C LYS A 68 -10.74 -5.70 -4.13
N LEU A 69 -9.53 -5.19 -3.92
CA LEU A 69 -8.90 -4.25 -4.85
C LEU A 69 -8.61 -4.91 -6.21
N GLN A 70 -8.08 -6.14 -6.22
CA GLN A 70 -7.79 -6.88 -7.44
C GLN A 70 -9.03 -7.11 -8.32
N SER A 71 -10.18 -7.41 -7.71
CA SER A 71 -11.45 -7.57 -8.44
C SER A 71 -11.94 -6.24 -9.06
N ILE A 72 -11.79 -5.11 -8.35
CA ILE A 72 -12.11 -3.78 -8.88
C ILE A 72 -11.16 -3.40 -10.04
N GLN A 73 -9.86 -3.63 -9.88
CA GLN A 73 -8.88 -3.32 -10.93
C GLN A 73 -9.11 -4.16 -12.18
N ARG A 74 -9.42 -5.46 -12.06
CA ARG A 74 -9.80 -6.30 -13.22
C ARG A 74 -11.04 -5.76 -13.92
N GLY A 75 -12.06 -5.34 -13.17
CA GLY A 75 -13.26 -4.73 -13.75
C GLY A 75 -12.96 -3.44 -14.53
N ARG A 76 -12.10 -2.58 -13.98
CA ARG A 76 -11.65 -1.34 -14.67
C ARG A 76 -10.86 -1.65 -15.93
N LEU A 77 -9.87 -2.54 -15.86
CA LEU A 77 -9.02 -2.91 -16.99
C LEU A 77 -9.81 -3.59 -18.11
N ALA A 78 -10.79 -4.43 -17.77
CA ALA A 78 -11.65 -5.07 -18.76
C ALA A 78 -12.48 -4.04 -19.53
N ARG A 79 -13.08 -3.06 -18.83
CA ARG A 79 -13.84 -1.98 -19.49
C ARG A 79 -12.96 -1.11 -20.37
N GLN A 80 -11.77 -0.75 -19.90
CA GLN A 80 -10.79 0.00 -20.70
C GLN A 80 -10.36 -0.77 -21.95
N GLN A 81 -10.13 -2.09 -21.85
CA GLN A 81 -9.79 -2.92 -23.01
C GLN A 81 -10.93 -3.01 -24.02
N ILE A 82 -12.16 -3.23 -23.56
CA ILE A 82 -13.34 -3.26 -24.43
C ILE A 82 -13.48 -1.90 -25.14
N MET A 83 -13.37 -0.79 -24.41
CA MET A 83 -13.47 0.54 -24.97
C MET A 83 -12.37 0.83 -26.01
N ARG A 84 -11.12 0.41 -25.75
CA ARG A 84 -10.02 0.50 -26.72
C ARG A 84 -10.28 -0.33 -27.96
N ALA A 85 -10.73 -1.57 -27.80
CA ALA A 85 -11.04 -2.45 -28.93
C ALA A 85 -12.15 -1.86 -29.81
N GLN A 86 -13.20 -1.31 -29.21
CA GLN A 86 -14.26 -0.62 -29.94
C GLN A 86 -13.72 0.61 -30.70
N LEU A 87 -12.86 1.42 -30.06
CA LEU A 87 -12.25 2.58 -30.74
C LEU A 87 -11.43 2.15 -31.95
N VAL A 88 -10.60 1.12 -31.81
CA VAL A 88 -9.80 0.56 -32.92
C VAL A 88 -10.70 0.02 -34.04
N GLU A 89 -11.78 -0.69 -33.71
CA GLU A 89 -12.75 -1.19 -34.68
C GLU A 89 -13.37 -0.05 -35.49
N ILE A 90 -13.80 1.03 -34.85
CA ILE A 90 -14.41 2.20 -35.51
C ILE A 90 -13.43 2.83 -36.50
N LEU A 91 -12.16 3.00 -36.11
CA LEU A 91 -11.15 3.59 -36.99
C LEU A 91 -10.94 2.73 -38.24
N HIS A 92 -10.87 1.40 -38.07
CA HIS A 92 -10.76 0.48 -39.20
C HIS A 92 -12.00 0.47 -40.08
N THR A 93 -13.20 0.39 -39.50
CA THR A 93 -14.47 0.34 -40.25
C THR A 93 -14.71 1.62 -41.05
N ASN A 94 -14.37 2.79 -40.48
CA ASN A 94 -14.54 4.07 -41.14
C ASN A 94 -13.31 4.50 -41.97
N GLN A 95 -12.26 3.67 -42.05
CA GLN A 95 -11.00 3.97 -42.74
C GLN A 95 -10.40 5.32 -42.28
N ILE A 96 -10.55 5.63 -40.99
CA ILE A 96 -10.03 6.86 -40.39
C ILE A 96 -8.59 6.60 -39.99
N GLU A 97 -7.67 7.34 -40.60
CA GLU A 97 -6.28 7.33 -40.20
C GLU A 97 -6.14 7.96 -38.81
N LEU A 98 -5.23 7.40 -38.01
CA LEU A 98 -4.97 7.88 -36.65
C LEU A 98 -4.61 9.38 -36.61
N ILE A 99 -3.89 9.85 -37.64
CA ILE A 99 -3.48 11.26 -37.75
C ILE A 99 -4.66 12.19 -38.00
N ASP A 100 -5.67 11.75 -38.75
CA ASP A 100 -6.87 12.53 -39.01
C ASP A 100 -7.75 12.59 -37.76
N LEU A 101 -7.88 11.46 -37.05
CA LEU A 101 -8.53 11.43 -35.73
C LEU A 101 -7.87 12.40 -34.74
N PHE A 102 -6.54 12.37 -34.67
CA PHE A 102 -5.78 13.24 -33.76
C PHE A 102 -6.04 14.71 -34.06
N ARG A 103 -6.01 15.09 -35.34
CA ARG A 103 -6.28 16.47 -35.78
C ARG A 103 -7.71 16.91 -35.54
N GLU A 104 -8.67 15.99 -35.64
CA GLU A 104 -10.06 16.31 -35.37
C GLU A 104 -10.35 16.46 -33.87
N TRP A 105 -9.57 15.79 -33.02
CA TRP A 105 -9.72 15.88 -31.56
C TRP A 105 -8.97 17.07 -30.96
N ASP A 106 -7.76 17.38 -31.44
CA ASP A 106 -6.96 18.54 -31.05
C ASP A 106 -7.54 19.83 -31.67
N HIS A 107 -8.54 20.40 -31.01
CA HIS A 107 -9.30 21.54 -31.53
C HIS A 107 -8.48 22.82 -31.45
N ASP A 108 -7.72 23.00 -30.36
CA ASP A 108 -6.89 24.19 -30.18
C ASP A 108 -5.52 24.11 -30.85
N ARG A 109 -5.18 22.95 -31.45
CA ARG A 109 -3.96 22.71 -32.24
C ARG A 109 -2.69 22.94 -31.44
N ASN A 110 -2.72 22.58 -30.15
CA ASN A 110 -1.56 22.66 -29.27
C ASN A 110 -0.62 21.45 -29.44
N GLY A 111 -1.01 20.43 -30.20
CA GLY A 111 -0.23 19.21 -30.41
C GLY A 111 -0.47 18.09 -29.40
N GLY A 112 -1.48 18.21 -28.53
CA GLY A 112 -1.81 17.25 -27.48
C GLY A 112 -3.29 17.29 -27.09
N ILE A 113 -3.92 16.12 -26.98
CA ILE A 113 -5.36 16.04 -26.71
C ILE A 113 -5.61 16.12 -25.21
N ASP A 114 -6.46 17.04 -24.76
CA ASP A 114 -6.87 17.16 -23.35
C ASP A 114 -8.09 16.26 -23.01
N LYS A 115 -8.39 16.12 -21.70
CA LYS A 115 -9.55 15.32 -21.24
C LYS A 115 -10.89 15.83 -21.80
N LYS A 116 -11.03 17.13 -22.05
CA LYS A 116 -12.28 17.70 -22.60
C LYS A 116 -12.39 17.40 -24.09
N GLU A 117 -11.32 17.57 -24.85
CA GLU A 117 -11.23 17.21 -26.25
C GLU A 117 -11.49 15.74 -26.51
N MET A 118 -10.85 14.83 -25.76
CA MET A 118 -11.09 13.38 -25.91
C MET A 118 -12.57 13.01 -25.69
N ARG A 119 -13.25 13.62 -24.72
CA ARG A 119 -14.68 13.37 -24.49
C ARG A 119 -15.54 13.87 -25.65
N ARG A 120 -15.21 15.01 -26.24
CA ARG A 120 -15.93 15.55 -27.41
C ARG A 120 -15.68 14.70 -28.64
N GLY A 121 -14.43 14.33 -28.89
CA GLY A 121 -14.04 13.47 -30.01
C GLY A 121 -14.72 12.11 -29.99
N LEU A 122 -14.75 11.45 -28.83
CA LEU A 122 -15.47 10.18 -28.66
C LEU A 122 -16.98 10.31 -28.85
N ALA A 123 -17.58 11.43 -28.41
CA ALA A 123 -18.98 11.71 -28.65
C ALA A 123 -19.28 11.97 -30.14
N ALA A 124 -18.35 12.63 -30.85
CA ALA A 124 -18.46 12.90 -32.28
C ALA A 124 -18.41 11.60 -33.13
N LEU A 125 -17.66 10.59 -32.67
CA LEU A 125 -17.69 9.24 -33.26
C LEU A 125 -19.01 8.48 -33.04
N GLY A 126 -19.99 9.07 -32.33
CA GLY A 126 -21.31 8.49 -32.11
C GLY A 126 -21.42 7.57 -30.89
N TYR A 127 -20.38 7.51 -30.04
CA TYR A 127 -20.37 6.63 -28.87
C TYR A 127 -20.52 7.40 -27.56
N GLY A 128 -21.60 7.11 -26.84
CA GLY A 128 -21.92 7.67 -25.53
C GLY A 128 -21.19 6.95 -24.39
N PHE A 129 -19.86 7.00 -24.35
CA PHE A 129 -19.13 6.46 -23.20
C PHE A 129 -19.35 7.34 -21.96
N PRO A 130 -19.54 6.74 -20.76
CA PRO A 130 -19.67 7.52 -19.54
C PRO A 130 -18.38 8.27 -19.26
N LYS A 131 -18.50 9.55 -18.88
CA LYS A 131 -17.38 10.46 -18.60
C LYS A 131 -16.27 9.85 -17.74
N LYS A 132 -16.65 9.08 -16.71
CA LYS A 132 -15.69 8.42 -15.80
C LYS A 132 -14.82 7.38 -16.51
N GLU A 133 -15.37 6.65 -17.47
CA GLU A 133 -14.62 5.62 -18.23
C GLU A 133 -13.71 6.29 -19.28
N VAL A 134 -14.17 7.37 -19.91
CA VAL A 134 -13.33 8.18 -20.81
C VAL A 134 -12.12 8.74 -20.06
N ASP A 135 -12.34 9.33 -18.87
CA ASP A 135 -11.27 9.85 -18.04
C ASP A 135 -10.31 8.75 -17.60
N ALA A 136 -10.85 7.60 -17.18
CA ALA A 136 -10.04 6.46 -16.80
C ALA A 136 -9.21 5.93 -17.97
N LEU A 137 -9.75 5.94 -19.19
CA LEU A 137 -9.03 5.56 -20.41
C LEU A 137 -7.93 6.57 -20.72
N PHE A 138 -8.24 7.88 -20.64
CA PHE A 138 -7.28 8.96 -20.82
C PHE A 138 -6.07 8.78 -19.91
N ASP A 139 -6.30 8.63 -18.59
CA ASP A 139 -5.24 8.44 -17.60
C ASP A 139 -4.45 7.13 -17.83
N SER A 140 -5.01 6.17 -18.58
CA SER A 140 -4.29 4.94 -18.95
C SER A 140 -3.44 5.10 -20.23
N ILE A 141 -3.75 6.07 -21.08
CA ILE A 141 -3.02 6.37 -22.31
C ILE A 141 -1.88 7.34 -22.01
N ASN A 142 -2.17 8.42 -21.28
CA ASN A 142 -1.18 9.41 -20.86
C ASN A 142 -0.24 8.79 -19.80
N LYS A 143 0.94 8.32 -20.25
CA LYS A 143 1.97 7.81 -19.35
C LYS A 143 2.85 8.91 -18.77
N ALA A 144 2.99 10.03 -19.46
CA ALA A 144 3.79 11.16 -19.02
C ALA A 144 3.14 11.90 -17.83
N GLY A 145 1.81 11.85 -17.73
CA GLY A 145 1.03 12.49 -16.68
C GLY A 145 1.04 14.02 -16.75
N ASP A 146 1.41 14.59 -17.91
CA ASP A 146 1.49 16.03 -18.17
C ASP A 146 0.11 16.69 -18.37
N GLY A 147 -0.95 15.88 -18.51
CA GLY A 147 -2.32 16.33 -18.71
C GLY A 147 -2.79 16.33 -20.15
N PHE A 148 -1.93 16.00 -21.11
CA PHE A 148 -2.24 15.88 -22.54
C PHE A 148 -1.89 14.48 -23.08
N ILE A 149 -2.46 14.10 -24.23
CA ILE A 149 -2.07 12.88 -24.94
C ILE A 149 -1.44 13.31 -26.25
N ASP A 150 -0.14 13.07 -26.39
CA ASP A 150 0.57 13.27 -27.66
C ASP A 150 0.21 12.18 -28.67
N PHE A 151 0.51 12.45 -29.94
CA PHE A 151 0.27 11.52 -31.05
C PHE A 151 0.88 10.13 -30.81
N GLU A 152 2.09 10.06 -30.27
CA GLU A 152 2.79 8.79 -30.00
C GLU A 152 2.11 7.97 -28.89
N ASP A 153 1.56 8.63 -27.87
CA ASP A 153 0.81 7.96 -26.81
C ASP A 153 -0.51 7.39 -27.33
N LEU A 154 -1.22 8.15 -28.17
CA LEU A 154 -2.44 7.70 -28.83
C LEU A 154 -2.16 6.53 -29.78
N LYS A 155 -1.11 6.62 -30.59
CA LYS A 155 -0.65 5.56 -31.49
C LYS A 155 -0.34 4.29 -30.74
N ARG A 156 0.47 4.36 -29.69
CA ARG A 156 0.81 3.19 -28.87
C ARG A 156 -0.42 2.55 -28.24
N ALA A 157 -1.41 3.36 -27.82
CA ALA A 157 -2.64 2.87 -27.24
C ALA A 157 -3.53 2.11 -28.24
N LEU A 158 -3.53 2.51 -29.52
CA LEU A 158 -4.42 1.98 -30.55
C LEU A 158 -3.76 0.97 -31.49
N SER A 159 -2.43 1.04 -31.69
CA SER A 159 -1.66 0.07 -32.48
C SER A 159 -1.39 -1.26 -31.76
N GLY A 160 -2.01 -1.50 -30.60
CA GLY A 160 -1.87 -2.76 -29.86
C GLY A 160 -0.51 -2.99 -29.21
N GLU A 161 0.42 -2.02 -29.27
CA GLU A 161 1.76 -2.13 -28.67
C GLU A 161 1.74 -1.79 -27.17
N SER A 162 0.76 -2.36 -26.48
CA SER A 162 0.68 -2.40 -25.03
C SER A 162 1.14 -3.79 -24.57
N GLY A 163 2.45 -4.03 -24.62
CA GLY A 163 3.12 -4.93 -23.67
C GLY A 163 2.87 -6.44 -23.77
N HIS A 164 2.65 -7.00 -24.96
CA HIS A 164 3.09 -8.39 -25.21
C HIS A 164 4.51 -8.36 -25.78
N ALA A 165 5.47 -7.99 -24.93
CA ALA A 165 6.81 -8.54 -25.06
C ALA A 165 6.69 -10.03 -24.76
N VAL A 166 6.21 -10.78 -25.76
CA VAL A 166 6.54 -12.19 -25.91
C VAL A 166 8.05 -12.23 -25.77
N ALA A 167 8.51 -12.87 -24.70
CA ALA A 167 9.82 -13.48 -24.64
C ALA A 167 9.93 -14.40 -25.87
N ARG A 168 10.30 -13.82 -27.01
CA ARG A 168 10.76 -14.58 -28.16
C ARG A 168 12.13 -15.06 -27.72
N GLY A 169 12.14 -16.31 -27.30
CA GLY A 169 13.33 -16.98 -26.82
C GLY A 169 14.46 -16.87 -27.83
N ARG A 170 15.66 -16.79 -27.26
CA ARG A 170 16.84 -17.53 -27.70
C ARG A 170 17.71 -17.76 -26.47
#